data_AF-A0A5P0X3R1-F1
#
_entry.id   AF-A0A5P0X3R1-F1
#
_cell.length_a   1.000
_cell.length_b   1.000
_cell.length_c   1.000
_cell.angle_alpha   90.00
_cell.angle_beta   90.00
_cell.angle_gamma   90.00
#
_symmetry.space_group_name_H-M   'P 1'
#
loop_
_entity.id
_entity.type
_entity.pdbx_description
1 polymer ?
#
loop_
_entity_poly.entity_id
_entity_poly.type
_entity_poly.pdbx_seq_one_letter_code
_entity_poly.pdbx_strand_id
1 'polypeptide(L)'
;MKRVQGSKDVSLLECVNPRRNKWRIRWDVKTDADGVTTYAECEFSRKPTVEDVRQLITSWSNQQTDQAILSGFSYNGALVWLSAENQLNYKMAYDLAVQTNGATLPVTFKLGSEDVPVYQQFTSLSELDAFYRAVVAHIQNALQEGWNFKDGFDFSPYDI
;
A
#
# COMPACT_ATOMS: atom_id res chain seq x y z
N MET A 1 -5.16 2.14 -14.00
CA MET A 1 -3.77 1.62 -14.10
C MET A 1 -3.84 0.12 -14.04
N LYS A 2 -2.96 -0.61 -14.74
CA LYS A 2 -2.99 -2.08 -14.73
C LYS A 2 -1.57 -2.60 -14.58
N ARG A 3 -1.38 -3.65 -13.77
CA ARG A 3 -0.16 -4.46 -13.79
C ARG A 3 -0.31 -5.50 -14.90
N VAL A 4 0.69 -5.62 -15.75
CA VAL A 4 0.68 -6.50 -16.93
C VAL A 4 1.98 -7.29 -17.01
N GLN A 5 1.93 -8.48 -17.62
CA GLN A 5 3.10 -9.29 -17.93
C GLN A 5 3.65 -8.90 -19.31
N GLY A 6 4.97 -8.87 -19.45
CA GLY A 6 5.62 -8.53 -20.71
C GLY A 6 7.12 -8.85 -20.72
N SER A 7 7.88 -8.15 -21.57
CA SER A 7 9.34 -8.30 -21.67
C SER A 7 10.07 -7.42 -20.65
N LYS A 8 11.28 -7.84 -20.27
CA LYS A 8 12.23 -7.03 -19.48
C LYS A 8 12.74 -5.79 -20.23
N ASP A 9 12.82 -5.87 -21.55
CA ASP A 9 13.36 -4.79 -22.41
C ASP A 9 12.23 -3.85 -22.88
N VAL A 10 11.15 -3.74 -22.11
CA VAL A 10 9.99 -2.94 -22.50
C VAL A 10 10.30 -1.45 -22.48
N SER A 11 9.89 -0.73 -23.54
CA SER A 11 10.02 0.72 -23.57
C SER A 11 9.16 1.37 -22.47
N LEU A 12 9.81 2.14 -21.60
CA LEU A 12 9.15 2.81 -20.48
C LEU A 12 8.24 3.96 -20.94
N LEU A 13 8.56 4.58 -22.08
CA LEU A 13 7.77 5.62 -22.73
C LEU A 13 7.70 5.33 -24.24
N GLU A 14 6.50 5.14 -24.76
CA GLU A 14 6.29 4.68 -26.15
C GLU A 14 5.10 5.38 -26.80
N CYS A 15 5.26 5.83 -28.06
CA CYS A 15 4.14 6.24 -28.90
C CYS A 15 3.51 5.01 -29.55
N VAL A 16 2.38 4.55 -29.01
CA VAL A 16 1.68 3.34 -29.49
C VAL A 16 0.75 3.60 -30.67
N ASN A 17 0.35 4.86 -30.89
CA ASN A 17 -0.43 5.24 -32.08
C ASN A 17 -0.14 6.69 -32.48
N PRO A 18 0.70 6.94 -33.49
CA PRO A 18 1.05 8.30 -33.90
C PRO A 18 -0.14 9.07 -34.50
N ARG A 19 -1.06 8.38 -35.19
CA ARG A 19 -2.26 9.02 -35.79
C ARG A 19 -3.23 9.54 -34.74
N ARG A 20 -3.29 8.88 -33.58
CA ARG A 20 -4.17 9.25 -32.46
C ARG A 20 -3.41 9.93 -31.31
N ASN A 21 -2.12 10.21 -31.49
CA ASN A 21 -1.22 10.71 -30.46
C ASN A 21 -1.32 9.92 -29.14
N LYS A 22 -1.45 8.59 -29.23
CA LYS A 22 -1.53 7.74 -28.04
C LYS A 22 -0.14 7.36 -27.59
N TRP A 23 0.10 7.55 -26.31
CA TRP A 23 1.35 7.23 -25.64
C TRP A 23 1.10 6.31 -24.47
N ARG A 24 2.13 5.58 -24.09
CA ARG A 24 2.05 4.61 -23.03
C ARG A 24 3.27 4.75 -22.13
N ILE A 25 3.00 4.77 -20.83
CA ILE A 25 3.99 4.83 -19.78
C ILE A 25 3.98 3.49 -19.05
N ARG A 26 5.16 2.96 -18.78
CA ARG A 26 5.37 1.73 -18.02
C ARG A 26 6.40 1.97 -16.93
N TRP A 27 6.18 1.42 -15.75
CA TRP A 27 7.04 1.60 -14.58
C TRP A 27 6.95 0.38 -13.65
N ASP A 28 7.77 0.36 -12.60
CA ASP A 28 7.83 -0.76 -11.64
C ASP A 28 8.06 -2.12 -12.32
N VAL A 29 8.98 -2.14 -13.28
CA VAL A 29 9.38 -3.35 -14.01
C VAL A 29 10.11 -4.30 -13.06
N LYS A 30 9.52 -5.47 -12.84
CA LYS A 30 10.06 -6.51 -11.95
C LYS A 30 10.06 -7.85 -12.66
N THR A 31 11.16 -8.57 -12.57
CA THR A 31 11.30 -9.95 -13.04
C THR A 31 11.42 -10.87 -11.83
N ASP A 32 10.56 -11.88 -11.75
CA ASP A 32 10.64 -12.88 -10.68
C ASP A 32 11.68 -13.98 -10.96
N ALA A 33 11.82 -14.92 -10.03
CA ALA A 33 12.79 -16.01 -10.11
C ALA A 33 12.52 -16.98 -11.29
N ASP A 34 11.27 -17.03 -11.77
CA ASP A 34 10.87 -17.85 -12.92
C ASP A 34 11.09 -17.11 -14.25
N GLY A 35 11.63 -15.88 -14.20
CA GLY A 35 11.89 -15.04 -15.37
C GLY A 35 10.66 -14.30 -15.88
N VAL A 36 9.53 -14.36 -15.17
CA VAL A 36 8.31 -13.65 -15.55
C VAL A 36 8.47 -12.17 -15.20
N THR A 37 8.37 -11.32 -16.23
CA THR A 37 8.46 -9.87 -16.05
C THR A 37 7.08 -9.24 -16.01
N THR A 38 6.84 -8.40 -15.00
CA THR A 38 5.62 -7.60 -14.86
C THR A 38 5.94 -6.13 -14.65
N TYR A 39 5.04 -5.25 -15.10
CA TYR A 39 5.14 -3.81 -14.91
C TYR A 39 3.76 -3.16 -14.80
N ALA A 40 3.70 -1.99 -14.19
CA ALA A 40 2.52 -1.15 -14.20
C ALA A 40 2.47 -0.33 -15.50
N GLU A 41 1.26 -0.08 -16.02
CA GLU A 41 1.04 0.60 -17.31
C GLU A 41 -0.13 1.60 -17.27
N CYS A 42 0.05 2.72 -17.99
CA CYS A 42 -0.96 3.75 -18.21
C CYS A 42 -0.90 4.29 -19.65
N GLU A 43 -2.05 4.62 -20.24
CA GLU A 43 -2.18 5.23 -21.56
C GLU A 43 -2.51 6.72 -21.44
N PHE A 44 -1.87 7.54 -22.29
CA PHE A 44 -2.13 8.96 -22.45
C PHE A 44 -2.62 9.26 -23.87
N SER A 45 -3.54 10.22 -24.00
CA SER A 45 -4.07 10.73 -25.29
C SER A 45 -3.22 11.84 -25.90
N ARG A 46 -2.05 12.13 -25.30
CA ARG A 46 -1.01 13.03 -25.80
C ARG A 46 0.35 12.51 -25.33
N LYS A 47 1.43 13.05 -25.91
CA LYS A 47 2.77 12.85 -25.33
C LYS A 47 2.78 13.40 -23.89
N PRO A 48 3.10 12.57 -22.89
CA PRO A 48 3.19 13.04 -21.51
C PRO A 48 4.47 13.87 -21.31
N THR A 49 4.42 14.81 -20.38
CA THR A 49 5.60 15.51 -19.86
C THR A 49 6.16 14.72 -18.69
N VAL A 50 7.41 15.00 -18.29
CA VAL A 50 8.01 14.41 -17.08
C VAL A 50 7.17 14.69 -15.83
N GLU A 51 6.55 15.87 -15.75
CA GLU A 51 5.69 16.23 -14.62
C GLU A 51 4.40 15.39 -14.59
N ASP A 52 3.80 15.11 -15.75
CA ASP A 52 2.66 14.18 -15.82
C ASP A 52 3.04 12.78 -15.30
N VAL A 53 4.24 12.33 -15.66
CA VAL A 53 4.76 11.02 -15.24
C VAL A 53 5.06 11.01 -13.73
N ARG A 54 5.64 12.10 -13.20
CA ARG A 54 5.88 12.27 -11.76
C ARG A 54 4.60 12.22 -10.94
N GLN A 55 3.57 12.95 -11.37
CA GLN A 55 2.28 12.94 -10.70
C GLN A 55 1.61 11.56 -10.76
N LEU A 56 1.65 10.90 -11.93
CA LEU A 56 1.12 9.56 -12.11
C LEU A 56 1.78 8.55 -11.14
N ILE A 57 3.10 8.49 -11.12
CA ILE A 57 3.85 7.51 -10.32
C ILE A 57 3.73 7.79 -8.83
N THR A 58 3.73 9.07 -8.43
CA THR A 58 3.51 9.48 -7.04
C THR A 58 2.12 9.06 -6.56
N SER A 59 1.09 9.33 -7.36
CA SER A 59 -0.29 8.94 -7.06
C SER A 59 -0.45 7.43 -6.96
N TRP A 60 0.13 6.70 -7.92
CA TRP A 60 0.16 5.24 -7.89
C TRP A 60 0.85 4.70 -6.64
N SER A 61 2.04 5.22 -6.29
CA SER A 61 2.78 4.80 -5.10
C SER A 61 1.98 5.04 -3.82
N ASN A 62 1.33 6.20 -3.68
CA ASN A 62 0.48 6.49 -2.54
C ASN A 62 -0.68 5.49 -2.46
N GLN A 63 -1.34 5.19 -3.58
CA GLN A 63 -2.41 4.19 -3.62
C GLN A 63 -1.91 2.80 -3.21
N GLN A 64 -0.72 2.39 -3.64
CA GLN A 64 -0.14 1.11 -3.25
C GLN A 64 0.15 1.06 -1.73
N THR A 65 0.72 2.13 -1.17
CA THR A 65 0.95 2.26 0.27
C THR A 65 -0.36 2.20 1.05
N ASP A 66 -1.40 2.93 0.62
CA ASP A 66 -2.71 2.93 1.26
C ASP A 66 -3.35 1.54 1.25
N GLN A 67 -3.24 0.80 0.14
CA GLN A 67 -3.75 -0.57 0.04
C GLN A 67 -2.97 -1.55 0.94
N ALA A 68 -1.64 -1.41 0.99
CA ALA A 68 -0.79 -2.20 1.87
C ALA A 68 -1.12 -1.96 3.35
N ILE A 69 -1.38 -0.71 3.74
CA ILE A 69 -1.86 -0.38 5.09
C ILE A 69 -3.23 -1.03 5.32
N LEU A 70 -4.20 -0.76 4.44
CA LEU A 70 -5.60 -1.18 4.61
C LEU A 70 -5.77 -2.68 4.82
N SER A 71 -5.01 -3.50 4.08
CA SER A 71 -5.29 -4.94 3.93
C SER A 71 -4.07 -5.86 4.04
N GLY A 72 -2.86 -5.31 4.23
CA GLY A 72 -1.62 -6.08 4.25
C GLY A 72 -1.25 -6.66 5.61
N PHE A 73 -2.04 -6.43 6.65
CA PHE A 73 -1.71 -6.84 8.02
C PHE A 73 -2.57 -8.01 8.50
N SER A 74 -1.93 -8.96 9.17
CA SER A 74 -2.62 -10.03 9.91
C SER A 74 -2.04 -10.15 11.31
N TYR A 75 -2.89 -10.51 12.26
CA TYR A 75 -2.53 -10.70 13.66
C TYR A 75 -3.12 -12.03 14.13
N ASN A 76 -2.26 -12.92 14.65
CA ASN A 76 -2.64 -14.29 15.04
C ASN A 76 -3.43 -15.05 13.94
N GLY A 77 -3.07 -14.86 12.67
CA GLY A 77 -3.73 -15.48 11.53
C GLY A 77 -5.06 -14.84 11.11
N ALA A 78 -5.56 -13.85 11.87
CA ALA A 78 -6.73 -13.06 11.47
C ALA A 78 -6.29 -11.83 10.68
N LEU A 79 -6.97 -11.58 9.55
CA LEU A 79 -6.78 -10.36 8.77
C LEU A 79 -7.21 -9.13 9.58
N VAL A 80 -6.49 -8.02 9.48
CA VAL A 80 -6.84 -6.79 10.18
C VAL A 80 -7.06 -5.68 9.16
N TRP A 81 -8.31 -5.22 9.04
CA TRP A 81 -8.64 -4.11 8.16
C TRP A 81 -8.26 -2.79 8.83
N LEU A 82 -7.20 -2.13 8.35
CA LEU A 82 -6.72 -0.87 8.91
C LEU A 82 -7.33 0.32 8.19
N SER A 83 -8.66 0.39 8.15
CA SER A 83 -9.36 1.62 7.78
C SER A 83 -8.99 2.75 8.75
N ALA A 84 -9.16 4.01 8.33
CA ALA A 84 -8.91 5.16 9.22
C ALA A 84 -9.72 5.07 10.53
N GLU A 85 -10.96 4.58 10.43
CA GLU A 85 -11.83 4.34 11.59
C GLU A 85 -11.28 3.25 12.51
N ASN A 86 -10.85 2.11 11.96
CA ASN A 86 -10.27 1.03 12.77
C ASN A 86 -8.96 1.46 13.43
N GLN A 87 -8.09 2.16 12.71
CA GLN A 87 -6.85 2.71 13.28
C GLN A 87 -7.14 3.65 14.45
N LEU A 88 -8.14 4.52 14.31
CA LEU A 88 -8.58 5.42 15.39
C LEU A 88 -9.15 4.64 16.58
N ASN A 89 -10.02 3.66 16.32
CA ASN A 89 -10.63 2.82 17.36
C ASN A 89 -9.57 2.06 18.17
N TYR A 90 -8.58 1.44 17.49
CA TYR A 90 -7.49 0.73 18.16
C TYR A 90 -6.63 1.68 18.99
N LYS A 91 -6.31 2.87 18.45
CA LYS A 91 -5.57 3.89 19.18
C LYS A 91 -6.32 4.36 20.42
N MET A 92 -7.60 4.72 20.28
CA MET A 92 -8.41 5.23 21.40
C MET A 92 -8.55 4.18 22.50
N ALA A 93 -8.81 2.92 22.15
CA ALA A 93 -8.91 1.83 23.11
C ALA A 93 -7.59 1.59 23.84
N TYR A 94 -6.45 1.59 23.11
CA TYR A 94 -5.13 1.46 23.71
C TYR A 94 -4.80 2.63 24.64
N ASP A 95 -4.94 3.87 24.17
CA ASP A 95 -4.64 5.07 24.95
C ASP A 95 -5.48 5.11 26.24
N LEU A 96 -6.78 4.83 26.14
CA LEU A 96 -7.68 4.83 27.30
C LEU A 96 -7.35 3.72 28.30
N ALA A 97 -7.03 2.51 27.81
CA ALA A 97 -6.60 1.42 28.67
C ALA A 97 -5.30 1.77 29.41
N VAL A 98 -4.31 2.34 28.72
CA VAL A 98 -3.04 2.79 29.34
C VAL A 98 -3.29 3.89 30.37
N GLN A 99 -4.06 4.92 30.03
CA GLN A 99 -4.36 6.05 30.92
C GLN A 99 -5.12 5.64 32.18
N THR A 100 -5.92 4.57 32.10
CA THR A 100 -6.73 4.06 33.21
C THR A 100 -6.11 2.85 33.89
N ASN A 101 -4.85 2.51 33.57
CA ASN A 101 -4.17 1.33 34.08
C ASN A 101 -4.99 0.03 33.91
N GLY A 102 -5.66 -0.10 32.77
CA GLY A 102 -6.41 -1.29 32.36
C GLY A 102 -7.88 -1.32 32.81
N ALA A 103 -8.43 -0.26 33.42
CA ALA A 103 -9.81 -0.28 33.91
C ALA A 103 -10.87 -0.43 32.80
N THR A 104 -10.51 -0.14 31.54
CA THR A 104 -11.40 -0.31 30.37
C THR A 104 -11.24 -1.66 29.67
N LEU A 105 -10.47 -2.57 30.24
CA LEU A 105 -10.34 -3.94 29.75
C LEU A 105 -11.42 -4.84 30.39
N PRO A 106 -11.87 -5.90 29.69
CA PRO A 106 -11.43 -6.31 28.36
C PRO A 106 -12.04 -5.45 27.24
N VAL A 107 -11.32 -5.33 26.13
CA VAL A 107 -11.84 -4.74 24.88
C VAL A 107 -11.90 -5.81 23.79
N THR A 108 -12.92 -5.76 22.94
CA THR A 108 -13.08 -6.69 21.82
C THR A 108 -13.01 -5.95 20.50
N PHE A 109 -12.17 -6.41 19.58
CA PHE A 109 -12.12 -5.93 18.20
C PHE A 109 -12.65 -7.00 17.25
N LYS A 110 -13.46 -6.58 16.28
CA LYS A 110 -13.80 -7.40 15.11
C LYS A 110 -12.64 -7.32 14.13
N LEU A 111 -11.95 -8.44 13.94
CA LEU A 111 -10.95 -8.70 12.91
C LEU A 111 -11.55 -9.64 11.85
N GLY A 112 -10.74 -10.08 10.89
CA GLY A 112 -11.16 -10.94 9.79
C GLY A 112 -11.90 -10.18 8.68
N SER A 113 -12.39 -10.93 7.69
CA SER A 113 -13.25 -10.38 6.64
C SER A 113 -14.71 -10.33 7.12
N GLU A 114 -15.58 -9.71 6.32
CA GLU A 114 -17.03 -9.75 6.59
C GLU A 114 -17.58 -11.19 6.53
N ASP A 115 -17.04 -12.03 5.65
CA ASP A 115 -17.47 -13.43 5.51
C ASP A 115 -16.92 -14.33 6.63
N VAL A 116 -15.75 -14.00 7.17
CA VAL A 116 -15.07 -14.78 8.23
C VAL A 116 -14.62 -13.83 9.34
N PRO A 117 -15.56 -13.29 10.14
CA PRO A 117 -15.23 -12.36 11.20
C PRO A 117 -14.59 -13.09 12.39
N VAL A 118 -13.58 -12.46 12.98
CA VAL A 118 -12.87 -12.96 14.16
C VAL A 118 -12.96 -11.93 15.28
N TYR A 119 -13.67 -12.23 16.35
CA TYR A 119 -13.78 -11.33 17.50
C TYR A 119 -12.63 -11.60 18.47
N GLN A 120 -11.59 -10.77 18.43
CA GLN A 120 -10.44 -10.88 19.31
C GLN A 120 -10.68 -10.04 20.56
N GLN A 121 -10.68 -10.69 21.72
CA GLN A 121 -10.72 -10.01 23.02
C GLN A 121 -9.30 -9.83 23.54
N PHE A 122 -9.03 -8.65 24.09
CA PHE A 122 -7.79 -8.30 24.78
C PHE A 122 -8.12 -8.08 26.26
N THR A 123 -7.53 -8.89 27.12
CA THR A 123 -7.86 -8.95 28.55
C THR A 123 -6.82 -8.26 29.43
N SER A 124 -5.62 -8.03 28.89
CA SER A 124 -4.53 -7.36 29.59
C SER A 124 -3.94 -6.22 28.77
N LEU A 125 -3.30 -5.27 29.46
CA LEU A 125 -2.56 -4.18 28.80
C LEU A 125 -1.43 -4.72 27.93
N SER A 126 -0.78 -5.81 28.34
CA SER A 126 0.31 -6.42 27.57
C SER A 126 -0.18 -6.98 26.24
N GLU A 127 -1.34 -7.63 26.21
CA GLU A 127 -1.92 -8.17 24.96
C GLU A 127 -2.32 -7.04 24.01
N LEU A 128 -2.97 -6.00 24.55
CA LEU A 128 -3.41 -4.85 23.75
C LEU A 128 -2.22 -4.02 23.24
N ASP A 129 -1.16 -3.85 24.05
CA ASP A 129 0.10 -3.20 23.67
C ASP A 129 0.79 -3.93 22.53
N ALA A 130 0.93 -5.25 22.63
CA ALA A 130 1.53 -6.07 21.59
C ALA A 130 0.79 -5.92 20.25
N PHE A 131 -0.55 -5.96 20.28
CA PHE A 131 -1.38 -5.74 19.09
C PHE A 131 -1.19 -4.33 18.52
N TYR A 132 -1.32 -3.30 19.35
CA TYR A 132 -1.24 -1.91 18.89
C TYR A 132 0.14 -1.59 18.31
N ARG A 133 1.22 -2.03 18.95
CA ARG A 133 2.59 -1.87 18.42
C ARG A 133 2.78 -2.57 17.09
N ALA A 134 2.23 -3.78 16.92
CA ALA A 134 2.31 -4.50 15.65
C ALA A 134 1.57 -3.75 14.53
N VAL A 135 0.37 -3.21 14.82
CA VAL A 135 -0.38 -2.35 13.89
C VAL A 135 0.44 -1.11 13.49
N VAL A 136 0.98 -0.38 14.47
CA VAL A 136 1.77 0.84 14.21
C VAL A 136 3.03 0.51 13.39
N ALA A 137 3.73 -0.58 13.72
CA ALA A 137 4.91 -1.02 12.99
C ALA A 137 4.58 -1.35 11.52
N HIS A 138 3.46 -2.05 11.27
CA HIS A 138 2.99 -2.32 9.91
C HIS A 138 2.75 -1.04 9.12
N ILE A 139 2.03 -0.08 9.71
CA ILE A 139 1.73 1.21 9.06
C ILE A 139 3.02 1.97 8.74
N GLN A 140 3.95 2.06 9.70
CA GLN A 140 5.22 2.76 9.51
C GLN A 140 6.09 2.10 8.42
N ASN A 141 6.14 0.77 8.38
CA ASN A 141 6.88 0.05 7.35
C ASN A 141 6.29 0.32 5.95
N ALA A 142 4.97 0.23 5.79
CA ALA A 142 4.31 0.52 4.51
C ALA A 142 4.54 1.97 4.03
N LEU A 143 4.52 2.93 4.95
CA LEU A 143 4.85 4.33 4.65
C LEU A 143 6.31 4.48 4.21
N GLN A 144 7.24 3.87 4.95
CA GLN A 144 8.67 3.93 4.63
C GLN A 144 8.98 3.31 3.27
N GLU A 145 8.35 2.17 2.93
CA GLU A 145 8.47 1.55 1.61
C GLU A 145 7.96 2.50 0.50
N GLY A 146 6.83 3.16 0.73
CA GLY A 146 6.28 4.15 -0.20
C GLY A 146 7.20 5.36 -0.39
N TRP A 147 7.81 5.87 0.68
CA TRP A 147 8.80 6.95 0.59
C TRP A 147 10.06 6.51 -0.15
N ASN A 148 10.63 5.36 0.22
CA ASN A 148 11.82 4.81 -0.43
C ASN A 148 11.60 4.61 -1.94
N PHE A 149 10.42 4.12 -2.34
CA PHE A 149 10.07 4.00 -3.75
C PHE A 149 10.08 5.35 -4.46
N LYS A 150 9.42 6.37 -3.88
CA LYS A 150 9.34 7.71 -4.49
C LYS A 150 10.71 8.40 -4.56
N ASP A 151 11.51 8.29 -3.51
CA ASP A 151 12.83 8.91 -3.41
C ASP A 151 13.84 8.23 -4.34
N GLY A 152 13.71 6.92 -4.54
CA GLY A 152 14.58 6.13 -5.42
C GLY A 152 14.12 6.04 -6.88
N PHE A 153 12.98 6.62 -7.24
CA PHE A 153 12.44 6.48 -8.60
C PHE A 153 13.22 7.35 -9.59
N ASP A 154 13.83 6.72 -10.60
CA ASP A 154 14.52 7.41 -11.68
C ASP A 154 13.52 7.86 -12.77
N PHE A 155 13.39 9.18 -12.91
CA PHE A 155 12.54 9.80 -13.94
C PHE A 155 13.26 10.07 -15.26
N SER A 156 14.59 9.89 -15.32
CA SER A 156 15.38 10.16 -16.53
C SER A 156 14.91 9.40 -17.79
N PRO A 157 14.39 8.16 -17.72
CA PRO A 157 13.91 7.45 -18.91
C PRO A 157 12.62 8.02 -19.51
N TYR A 158 11.97 8.95 -18.79
CA TYR A 158 10.73 9.60 -19.18
C TYR A 158 10.95 11.06 -19.60
N ASP A 159 12.19 11.55 -19.48
CA ASP A 159 12.60 12.87 -19.93
C ASP A 159 12.90 12.84 -21.43
N ILE A 160 12.27 13.76 -22.18
CA ILE A 160 12.43 13.88 -23.64
C ILE A 160 12.64 15.33 -24.03
#